data_AF-A0AAJ6CXB9-F1
#
_entry.id   AF-A0AAJ6CXB9-F1
#
_cell.length_a   1.000
_cell.length_b   1.000
_cell.length_c   1.000
_cell.angle_alpha   90.00
_cell.angle_beta   90.00
_cell.angle_gamma   90.00
#
_symmetry.space_group_name_H-M   'P 1'
#
loop_
_entity.id
_entity.type
_entity.pdbx_description
1 polymer ?
#
loop_
_entity_poly.entity_id
_entity_poly.type
_entity_poly.pdbx_seq_one_letter_code
_entity_poly.pdbx_strand_id
1 'polypeptide(L)'
;MDSMNIAGYYKRVGSADRSELWIEASGETPTRYHVSGLAYWGEKRASGPNIGTLDFDADLDGNRILHSESYDVDHLITLTFDGDVIEVSERNAVGVYGVKVTFAGKYERVISR
;
A
#
# COMPACT_ATOMS: atom_id res chain seq x y z
N MET A 1 26.05 3.58 -0.49
CA MET A 1 24.75 3.71 0.20
C MET A 1 24.11 2.34 0.11
N ASP A 2 23.93 1.66 1.23
CA ASP A 2 23.21 0.39 1.22
C ASP A 2 21.78 0.67 0.75
N SER A 3 21.36 0.01 -0.34
CA SER A 3 20.00 0.12 -0.85
C SER A 3 19.04 -0.51 0.16
N MET A 4 18.06 0.27 0.62
CA MET A 4 17.00 -0.25 1.48
C MET A 4 16.19 -1.26 0.67
N ASN A 5 16.22 -2.54 1.08
CA ASN A 5 15.36 -3.57 0.49
C ASN A 5 13.98 -3.53 1.16
N ILE A 6 13.02 -2.94 0.46
CA ILE A 6 11.62 -2.84 0.89
C ILE A 6 10.74 -3.98 0.35
N ALA A 7 11.28 -4.89 -0.46
CA ALA A 7 10.50 -5.99 -1.01
C ALA A 7 10.00 -6.91 0.11
N GLY A 8 8.77 -7.38 -0.03
CA GLY A 8 8.14 -8.26 0.95
C GLY A 8 6.62 -8.16 0.98
N TYR A 9 6.06 -8.88 1.93
CA TYR A 9 4.64 -8.92 2.21
C TYR A 9 4.34 -8.22 3.52
N TYR A 10 3.33 -7.35 3.53
CA TYR A 10 3.00 -6.52 4.68
C TYR A 10 1.51 -6.58 5.00
N LYS A 11 1.18 -6.60 6.29
CA LYS A 11 -0.21 -6.62 6.77
C LYS A 11 -0.50 -5.39 7.60
N ARG A 12 -1.68 -4.80 7.39
CA ARG A 12 -2.16 -3.69 8.22
C ARG A 12 -2.37 -4.16 9.65
N VAL A 13 -1.89 -3.37 10.59
CA VAL A 13 -2.07 -3.57 12.04
C VAL A 13 -2.93 -2.47 12.65
N GLY A 14 -3.58 -2.77 13.78
CA GLY A 14 -4.36 -1.79 14.53
C GLY A 14 -5.70 -1.36 13.91
N SER A 15 -6.17 -2.05 12.87
CA SER A 15 -7.46 -1.80 12.19
C SER A 15 -8.40 -3.00 12.35
N ALA A 16 -9.72 -2.74 12.41
CA ALA A 16 -10.73 -3.78 12.33
C ALA A 16 -10.92 -4.32 10.91
N ASP A 17 -10.59 -3.50 9.91
CA ASP A 17 -10.61 -3.80 8.49
C ASP A 17 -9.23 -4.32 8.03
N ARG A 18 -9.23 -5.34 7.18
CA ARG A 18 -8.00 -5.99 6.68
C ARG A 18 -7.46 -5.25 5.48
N SER A 19 -6.15 -5.04 5.43
CA SER A 19 -5.46 -4.65 4.21
C SER A 19 -4.06 -5.24 4.18
N GLU A 20 -3.62 -5.61 2.99
CA GLU A 20 -2.36 -6.29 2.72
C GLU A 20 -1.67 -5.65 1.52
N LEU A 21 -0.34 -5.64 1.54
CA LEU A 21 0.51 -5.10 0.49
C LEU A 21 1.61 -6.11 0.11
N TRP A 22 1.88 -6.22 -1.18
CA TRP A 22 3.02 -6.94 -1.74
C TRP A 22 3.89 -5.94 -2.48
N ILE A 23 5.19 -5.97 -2.16
CA ILE A 23 6.18 -5.09 -2.77
C ILE A 23 7.26 -5.95 -3.38
N GLU A 24 7.49 -5.80 -4.67
CA GLU A 24 8.46 -6.56 -5.44
C GLU A 24 9.42 -5.61 -6.14
N ALA A 25 10.72 -5.90 -6.10
CA ALA A 25 11.68 -5.13 -6.89
C ALA A 25 11.58 -5.56 -8.36
N SER A 26 11.46 -4.60 -9.28
CA SER A 26 11.38 -4.89 -10.72
C SER A 26 12.69 -5.43 -11.30
N GLY A 27 13.80 -5.30 -10.56
CA GLY A 27 15.14 -5.66 -11.02
C GLY A 27 15.77 -4.61 -11.95
N GLU A 28 15.11 -3.48 -12.18
CA GLU A 28 15.60 -2.38 -13.02
C GLU A 28 16.55 -1.44 -12.26
N THR A 29 17.27 -0.58 -12.99
CA THR A 29 18.14 0.47 -12.42
C THR A 29 17.77 1.85 -13.00
N PRO A 30 17.40 2.86 -12.17
CA PRO A 30 17.28 2.79 -10.71
C PRO A 30 16.20 1.78 -10.28
N THR A 31 16.34 1.24 -9.06
CA THR A 31 15.43 0.20 -8.56
C THR A 31 14.01 0.75 -8.44
N ARG A 32 13.15 0.25 -9.31
CA ARG A 32 11.71 0.47 -9.28
C ARG A 32 11.04 -0.67 -8.52
N TYR A 33 9.94 -0.36 -7.84
CA TYR A 33 9.17 -1.33 -7.09
C TYR A 33 7.75 -1.42 -7.64
N HIS A 34 7.32 -2.65 -7.85
CA HIS A 34 5.92 -2.97 -8.08
C HIS A 34 5.22 -3.09 -6.72
N VAL A 35 4.16 -2.31 -6.53
CA VAL A 35 3.35 -2.30 -5.31
C VAL A 35 1.95 -2.74 -5.67
N SER A 36 1.53 -3.87 -5.12
CA SER A 36 0.16 -4.35 -5.22
C SER A 36 -0.45 -4.53 -3.84
N GLY A 37 -1.79 -4.50 -3.76
CA GLY A 37 -2.48 -4.54 -2.49
C GLY A 37 -3.94 -4.92 -2.59
N LEU A 38 -4.46 -5.42 -1.47
CA LEU A 38 -5.86 -5.80 -1.31
C LEU A 38 -6.38 -5.25 0.03
N ALA A 39 -7.50 -4.57 0.01
CA ALA A 39 -8.14 -4.00 1.18
C ALA A 39 -9.61 -4.41 1.25
N TYR A 40 -10.06 -4.72 2.47
CA TYR A 40 -11.41 -5.17 2.78
C TYR A 40 -12.02 -4.22 3.80
N TRP A 41 -13.15 -3.63 3.46
CA TRP A 41 -13.93 -2.83 4.40
C TRP A 41 -15.22 -3.56 4.77
N GLY A 42 -15.45 -3.76 6.07
CA GLY A 42 -16.70 -4.28 6.59
C GLY A 42 -16.91 -5.78 6.35
N GLU A 43 -15.89 -6.60 6.55
CA GLU A 43 -15.97 -8.07 6.38
C GLU A 43 -17.07 -8.73 7.22
N LYS A 44 -17.47 -8.12 8.34
CA LYS A 44 -18.53 -8.61 9.23
C LYS A 44 -19.93 -8.09 8.88
N ARG A 45 -20.08 -7.33 7.79
CA ARG A 45 -21.38 -6.77 7.38
C ARG A 45 -22.21 -7.85 6.68
N ALA A 46 -23.53 -7.80 6.85
CA ALA A 46 -24.45 -8.76 6.25
C ALA A 46 -24.40 -8.77 4.70
N SER A 47 -24.05 -7.64 4.08
CA SER A 47 -23.91 -7.49 2.63
C SER A 47 -22.57 -7.99 2.07
N GLY A 48 -21.65 -8.46 2.93
CA GLY A 48 -20.26 -8.72 2.58
C GLY A 48 -19.39 -7.45 2.55
N PRO A 49 -18.07 -7.60 2.42
CA PRO A 49 -17.12 -6.50 2.41
C PRO A 49 -17.15 -5.74 1.07
N ASN A 50 -16.82 -4.45 1.13
CA ASN A 50 -16.29 -3.77 -0.04
C ASN A 50 -14.81 -4.15 -0.19
N ILE A 51 -14.38 -4.45 -1.41
CA ILE A 51 -13.03 -4.90 -1.72
C ILE A 51 -12.42 -3.90 -2.69
N GLY A 52 -11.20 -3.46 -2.42
CA GLY A 52 -10.44 -2.60 -3.31
C GLY A 52 -9.04 -3.12 -3.51
N THR A 53 -8.48 -2.82 -4.68
CA THR A 53 -7.16 -3.23 -5.11
C THR A 53 -6.27 -2.01 -5.33
N LEU A 54 -4.97 -2.21 -5.16
CA LEU A 54 -3.90 -1.27 -5.47
C LEU A 54 -2.93 -2.01 -6.39
N ASP A 55 -2.46 -1.36 -7.45
CA ASP A 55 -1.51 -1.94 -8.40
C ASP A 55 -0.79 -0.79 -9.13
N PHE A 56 0.49 -0.57 -8.83
CA PHE A 56 1.29 0.44 -9.50
C PHE A 56 2.79 0.17 -9.38
N ASP A 57 3.56 0.78 -10.28
CA ASP A 57 5.02 0.80 -10.22
C ASP A 57 5.54 2.19 -9.84
N ALA A 58 6.44 2.26 -8.85
CA ALA A 58 7.01 3.52 -8.38
C ALA A 58 8.48 3.40 -7.96
N ASP A 59 9.16 4.54 -7.97
CA ASP A 59 10.53 4.66 -7.50
C ASP A 59 10.58 4.86 -5.97
N LEU A 60 11.62 4.31 -5.34
CA LEU A 60 11.92 4.59 -3.94
C LEU A 60 12.81 5.83 -3.84
N ASP A 61 12.28 6.91 -3.27
CA ASP A 61 13.02 8.13 -2.95
C ASP A 61 13.35 8.18 -1.45
N GLY A 62 14.61 7.89 -1.11
CA GLY A 62 15.04 7.73 0.28
C GLY A 62 14.34 6.57 0.97
N ASN A 63 13.33 6.88 1.79
CA ASN A 63 12.49 5.91 2.48
C ASN A 63 11.00 6.06 2.11
N ARG A 64 10.69 6.61 0.93
CA ARG A 64 9.31 6.87 0.52
C ARG A 64 9.02 6.43 -0.91
N ILE A 65 7.83 5.88 -1.08
CA ILE A 65 7.17 5.74 -2.39
C ILE A 65 6.01 6.73 -2.43
N LEU A 66 5.94 7.50 -3.52
CA LEU A 66 4.81 8.37 -3.82
C LEU A 66 4.20 7.92 -5.14
N HIS A 67 2.88 7.73 -5.15
CA HIS A 67 2.15 7.41 -6.36
C HIS A 67 0.88 8.25 -6.45
N SER A 68 0.64 8.83 -7.61
CA SER A 68 -0.57 9.59 -7.90
C SER A 68 -1.21 9.11 -9.18
N GLU A 69 -2.53 8.94 -9.16
CA GLU A 69 -3.32 8.72 -10.36
C GLU A 69 -3.93 10.05 -10.83
N SER A 70 -3.83 10.33 -12.12
CA SER A 70 -4.20 11.61 -12.73
C SER A 70 -5.65 11.67 -13.24
N TYR A 71 -6.45 10.61 -13.10
CA TYR A 71 -7.61 10.42 -13.98
C TYR A 71 -8.95 11.02 -13.54
N ASP A 72 -9.11 11.58 -12.33
CA ASP A 72 -10.31 12.41 -12.02
C ASP A 72 -10.27 13.08 -10.63
N VAL A 73 -9.45 12.54 -9.74
CA VAL A 73 -9.24 13.05 -8.38
C VAL A 73 -7.74 13.04 -8.21
N ASP A 74 -7.12 14.15 -7.79
CA ASP A 74 -5.69 14.22 -7.47
C ASP A 74 -5.38 13.30 -6.27
N HIS A 75 -5.48 12.00 -6.50
CA HIS A 75 -5.29 10.96 -5.51
C HIS A 75 -3.80 10.77 -5.35
N LEU A 76 -3.34 10.79 -4.11
CA LEU A 76 -1.95 10.57 -3.75
C LEU A 76 -1.90 9.53 -2.64
N ILE A 77 -1.16 8.46 -2.88
CA ILE A 77 -0.76 7.51 -1.85
C ILE A 77 0.73 7.67 -1.57
N THR A 78 1.08 7.72 -0.29
CA THR A 78 2.46 7.81 0.19
C THR A 78 2.74 6.66 1.14
N LEU A 79 3.75 5.84 0.82
CA LEU A 79 4.27 4.78 1.67
C LEU A 79 5.58 5.29 2.27
N THR A 80 5.67 5.41 3.59
CA THR A 80 6.91 5.73 4.30
C THR A 80 7.42 4.49 5.00
N PHE A 81 8.67 4.12 4.72
CA PHE A 81 9.30 2.93 5.25
C PHE A 81 10.19 3.26 6.45
N ASP A 82 10.09 2.44 7.50
CA ASP A 82 10.96 2.46 8.68
C ASP A 82 11.24 1.01 9.10
N GLY A 83 12.34 0.45 8.57
CA GLY A 83 12.66 -0.97 8.72
C GLY A 83 11.57 -1.88 8.16
N ASP A 84 10.98 -2.71 9.03
CA ASP A 84 9.92 -3.66 8.70
C ASP A 84 8.50 -3.06 8.81
N VAL A 85 8.40 -1.75 9.02
CA VAL A 85 7.14 -1.02 9.16
C VAL A 85 6.90 -0.12 7.96
N ILE A 86 5.65 -0.06 7.50
CA ILE A 86 5.19 0.94 6.53
C ILE A 86 4.10 1.79 7.18
N GLU A 87 4.22 3.10 7.05
CA GLU A 87 3.13 4.04 7.27
C GLU A 87 2.58 4.49 5.92
N VAL A 88 1.31 4.17 5.65
CA VAL A 88 0.59 4.53 4.43
C VAL A 88 -0.33 5.70 4.74
N SER A 89 -0.21 6.78 3.97
CA SER A 89 -1.14 7.90 3.98
C SER A 89 -1.73 8.14 2.60
N GLU A 90 -2.95 8.67 2.59
CA GLU A 90 -3.73 8.91 1.38
C GLU A 90 -4.29 10.34 1.38
N ARG A 91 -4.33 10.94 0.20
CA ARG A 91 -5.05 12.19 -0.06
C ARG A 91 -6.04 11.94 -1.19
N ASN A 92 -7.28 12.41 -1.03
CA ASN A 92 -8.34 12.28 -2.03
C ASN A 92 -8.68 10.83 -2.46
N ALA A 93 -8.56 9.84 -1.55
CA ALA A 93 -8.82 8.42 -1.85
C ALA A 93 -10.32 8.04 -1.92
N VAL A 94 -11.24 9.01 -1.78
CA VAL A 94 -12.68 8.72 -1.74
C VAL A 94 -13.13 8.12 -3.08
N GLY A 95 -13.49 6.85 -3.06
CA GLY A 95 -14.00 6.13 -4.23
C GLY A 95 -12.92 5.54 -5.15
N VAL A 96 -11.64 5.88 -4.95
CA VAL A 96 -10.52 5.38 -5.76
C VAL A 96 -10.44 3.86 -5.72
N TYR A 97 -10.57 3.29 -4.51
CA TYR A 97 -10.52 1.85 -4.29
C TYR A 97 -11.90 1.21 -4.13
N GLY A 98 -12.96 1.95 -4.46
CA GLY A 98 -14.34 1.61 -4.13
C GLY A 98 -14.83 2.23 -2.82
N VAL A 99 -16.08 1.96 -2.48
CA VAL A 99 -16.79 2.67 -1.39
C VAL A 99 -16.17 2.33 -0.03
N LYS A 100 -15.61 3.35 0.63
CA LYS A 100 -15.00 3.29 1.98
C LYS A 100 -13.76 2.39 2.11
N VAL A 101 -13.24 1.88 1.00
CA VAL A 101 -11.96 1.16 1.01
C VAL A 101 -10.82 2.18 1.04
N THR A 102 -9.80 1.89 1.84
CA THR A 102 -8.61 2.73 2.02
C THR A 102 -7.42 1.83 2.30
N PHE A 103 -6.25 2.20 1.79
CA PHE A 103 -4.92 1.67 2.09
C PHE A 103 -4.20 2.45 3.21
N ALA A 104 -4.73 3.59 3.68
CA ALA A 104 -4.13 4.35 4.78
C ALA A 104 -4.08 3.56 6.10
N GLY A 105 -2.92 3.57 6.76
CA GLY A 105 -2.68 2.86 8.01
C GLY A 105 -1.25 2.40 8.20
N LYS A 106 -0.99 1.74 9.32
CA LYS A 106 0.31 1.16 9.64
C LYS A 106 0.34 -0.32 9.24
N TYR A 107 1.45 -0.75 8.64
CA TYR A 107 1.67 -2.12 8.22
C TYR A 107 2.97 -2.66 8.81
N GLU A 108 3.01 -3.97 9.03
CA GLU A 108 4.20 -4.69 9.48
C GLU A 108 4.54 -5.79 8.48
N ARG A 109 5.84 -5.96 8.21
CA ARG A 109 6.36 -7.00 7.34
C ARG A 109 6.08 -8.37 7.96
N VAL A 110 5.52 -9.26 7.16
CA VAL A 110 5.33 -10.65 7.55
C VAL A 110 6.59 -11.42 7.18
N ILE A 111 7.37 -11.79 8.19
CA ILE A 111 8.54 -12.65 8.02
C ILE A 111 8.07 -14.10 8.09
N SER A 112 8.11 -14.82 6.96
CA SER A 112 7.96 -16.28 6.96
C SER A 112 9.20 -16.89 7.61
N ARG A 113 9.01 -17.71 8.66
CA ARG A 113 10.06 -18.54 9.23
C ARG A 113 10.32 -19.79 8.40
#